data_AF-A0A427XQF3-F1
#
_entry.id   AF-A0A427XQF3-F1
#
_cell.length_a   1.000
_cell.length_b   1.000
_cell.length_c   1.000
_cell.angle_alpha   90.00
_cell.angle_beta   90.00
_cell.angle_gamma   90.00
#
_symmetry.space_group_name_H-M   'P 1'
#
loop_
_entity.id
_entity.type
_entity.pdbx_description
1 polymer ?
#
loop_
_entity_poly.entity_id
_entity_poly.type
_entity_poly.pdbx_seq_one_letter_code
_entity_poly.pdbx_strand_id
1 'polypeptide(L)'
;MTLLSTVAGFSAFGFGVRCFQLGLQKRNIFSRPFGHVASVVGFGSLGYYLYHVEQRQSIASWKQQCGRQAAASPELGPWTVLCEVMTEYLLHHLADPTRHVPAVNVRLGPVLASLLPPTLPPSLFYAASTDTPRRTELIAQKKKQLLAHREAEQSI
;
A
#
# COMPACT_ATOMS: atom_id res chain seq x y z
N MET A 1 -12.00 -3.29 -6.59
CA MET A 1 -12.64 -4.57 -6.95
C MET A 1 -13.72 -4.86 -5.93
N THR A 2 -14.87 -5.38 -6.35
CA THR A 2 -15.97 -5.72 -5.44
C THR A 2 -15.61 -7.02 -4.70
N LEU A 3 -15.10 -6.92 -3.47
CA LEU A 3 -14.75 -8.06 -2.60
C LEU A 3 -15.86 -9.11 -2.54
N LEU A 4 -17.11 -8.65 -2.46
CA LEU A 4 -18.30 -9.52 -2.47
C LEU A 4 -18.40 -10.36 -3.75
N SER A 5 -18.03 -9.82 -4.91
CA SER A 5 -18.04 -10.55 -6.18
C SER A 5 -16.99 -11.65 -6.19
N THR A 6 -15.78 -11.37 -5.72
CA THR A 6 -14.70 -12.37 -5.63
C THR A 6 -15.09 -13.49 -4.67
N VAL A 7 -15.55 -13.15 -3.47
CA VAL A 7 -15.98 -14.15 -2.48
C VAL A 7 -17.20 -14.94 -2.97
N ALA A 8 -18.18 -14.28 -3.60
CA ALA A 8 -19.36 -14.95 -4.15
C ALA A 8 -19.00 -15.89 -5.32
N GLY A 9 -18.11 -15.48 -6.22
CA GLY A 9 -17.64 -16.30 -7.33
C GLY A 9 -16.91 -17.55 -6.85
N PHE A 10 -15.99 -17.41 -5.89
CA PHE A 10 -15.31 -18.56 -5.29
C PHE A 10 -16.25 -19.45 -4.47
N SER A 11 -17.20 -18.86 -3.75
CA SER A 11 -18.22 -19.62 -3.02
C SER A 11 -19.11 -20.44 -3.95
N ALA A 12 -19.58 -19.85 -5.05
CA ALA A 12 -20.35 -20.53 -6.08
C ALA A 12 -19.54 -21.65 -6.75
N PHE A 13 -18.24 -21.42 -6.99
CA PHE A 13 -17.33 -22.45 -7.48
C PHE A 13 -17.21 -23.62 -6.49
N GLY A 14 -17.02 -23.36 -5.20
CA GLY A 14 -16.94 -24.41 -4.17
C GLY A 14 -18.23 -25.22 -4.02
N PHE A 15 -19.39 -24.58 -4.19
CA PHE A 15 -20.67 -25.28 -4.26
C PHE A 15 -20.74 -26.17 -5.52
N GLY A 16 -20.33 -25.65 -6.67
CA GLY A 16 -20.26 -26.37 -7.94
C GLY A 16 -19.38 -27.61 -7.86
N VAL A 17 -18.17 -27.51 -7.28
CA VAL A 17 -17.25 -28.65 -7.09
C VAL A 17 -17.91 -29.76 -6.27
N ARG A 18 -18.63 -29.40 -5.20
CA ARG A 18 -19.33 -30.39 -4.37
C ARG A 18 -20.50 -31.04 -5.10
N CYS A 19 -21.30 -30.26 -5.83
CA CYS A 19 -22.36 -30.79 -6.69
C CYS A 19 -21.80 -31.72 -7.78
N PHE A 20 -20.67 -31.36 -8.38
CA PHE A 20 -19.99 -32.16 -9.39
C PHE A 20 -19.49 -33.49 -8.83
N GLN A 21 -18.89 -33.47 -7.63
CA GLN A 21 -18.45 -34.69 -6.93
C GLN A 21 -19.62 -35.65 -6.66
N LEU A 22 -20.79 -35.14 -6.24
CA LEU A 22 -21.99 -35.96 -6.00
C LEU A 22 -22.61 -36.49 -7.30
N GLY A 23 -22.57 -35.69 -8.37
CA GLY A 23 -22.99 -36.09 -9.71
C GLY A 23 -22.18 -37.29 -10.23
N LEU A 24 -20.86 -37.27 -10.03
CA LEU A 24 -19.99 -38.41 -10.38
C LEU A 24 -20.32 -39.68 -9.59
N GLN A 25 -20.72 -39.54 -8.32
CA GLN A 25 -21.11 -40.67 -7.47
C GLN A 25 -22.54 -41.16 -7.72
N LYS A 26 -23.27 -40.58 -8.70
CA LYS A 26 -24.69 -40.83 -8.97
C LYS A 26 -25.55 -40.77 -7.69
N ARG A 27 -25.19 -39.91 -6.75
CA ARG A 27 -25.95 -39.69 -5.50
C ARG A 27 -26.75 -38.39 -5.58
N ASN A 28 -27.84 -38.33 -4.83
CA ASN A 28 -28.70 -37.15 -4.82
C ASN A 28 -27.90 -35.91 -4.40
N ILE A 29 -28.04 -34.83 -5.18
CA ILE A 29 -27.22 -33.61 -5.10
C ILE A 29 -27.38 -32.92 -3.74
N PHE A 30 -28.55 -33.06 -3.10
CA PHE A 30 -28.83 -32.49 -1.80
C PHE A 30 -28.59 -33.45 -0.63
N SER A 31 -27.94 -34.60 -0.86
CA SER A 31 -27.56 -35.48 0.25
C SER A 31 -26.39 -34.86 1.04
N ARG A 32 -26.57 -34.70 2.36
CA ARG A 32 -25.61 -34.09 3.31
C ARG A 32 -25.32 -32.59 3.06
N PRO A 33 -26.22 -31.68 3.48
CA PRO A 33 -26.05 -30.23 3.31
C PRO A 33 -24.78 -29.68 3.96
N PHE A 34 -24.27 -30.35 5.00
CA PHE A 34 -23.02 -29.98 5.67
C PHE A 34 -21.82 -29.94 4.72
N GLY A 35 -21.76 -30.85 3.73
CA GLY A 35 -20.65 -30.88 2.77
C GLY A 35 -20.66 -29.69 1.81
N HIS A 36 -21.84 -29.14 1.50
CA HIS A 36 -21.98 -27.94 0.67
C HIS A 36 -21.57 -26.69 1.42
N VAL A 37 -21.94 -26.59 2.70
CA VAL A 37 -21.51 -25.47 3.55
C VAL A 37 -19.99 -25.49 3.72
N ALA A 38 -19.41 -26.66 3.97
CA ALA A 38 -17.96 -26.78 4.12
C ALA A 38 -17.19 -26.38 2.84
N SER A 39 -17.69 -26.76 1.65
CA SER A 39 -17.04 -26.37 0.40
C SER A 39 -17.22 -24.89 0.07
N VAL A 40 -18.42 -24.33 0.30
CA VAL A 40 -18.69 -22.89 0.15
C VAL A 40 -17.78 -22.06 1.05
N VAL A 41 -17.69 -22.41 2.34
CA VAL A 41 -16.83 -21.71 3.30
C VAL A 41 -15.35 -21.88 2.95
N GLY A 42 -14.93 -23.10 2.57
CA GLY A 42 -13.55 -23.38 2.17
C GLY A 42 -13.12 -22.52 0.98
N PHE A 43 -13.84 -22.59 -0.13
CA PHE A 43 -13.50 -21.80 -1.32
C PHE A 43 -13.78 -20.30 -1.14
N GLY A 44 -14.83 -19.91 -0.41
CA GLY A 44 -15.09 -18.51 -0.08
C GLY A 44 -13.96 -17.87 0.72
N SER A 45 -13.40 -18.60 1.70
CA SER A 45 -12.24 -18.13 2.47
C SER A 45 -10.98 -18.03 1.61
N LEU A 46 -10.79 -18.94 0.65
CA LEU A 46 -9.72 -18.85 -0.35
C LEU A 46 -9.88 -17.61 -1.24
N GLY A 47 -11.09 -17.31 -1.70
CA GLY A 47 -11.38 -16.10 -2.49
C GLY A 47 -11.08 -14.81 -1.70
N TYR A 48 -11.41 -14.78 -0.41
CA TYR A 48 -11.07 -13.67 0.47
C TYR A 48 -9.54 -13.49 0.62
N TYR A 49 -8.81 -14.59 0.76
CA TYR A 49 -7.34 -14.54 0.84
C TYR A 49 -6.72 -14.03 -0.46
N LEU A 50 -7.14 -14.54 -1.62
CA LEU A 50 -6.66 -14.09 -2.93
C LEU A 50 -6.92 -12.59 -3.15
N TYR A 51 -8.08 -12.10 -2.74
CA TYR A 51 -8.42 -10.67 -2.84
C TYR A 51 -7.39 -9.78 -2.11
N HIS A 52 -6.95 -10.18 -0.91
CA HIS A 52 -5.96 -9.41 -0.14
C HIS A 52 -4.58 -9.43 -0.79
N VAL A 53 -4.20 -10.53 -1.42
CA VAL A 53 -2.95 -10.65 -2.17
C VAL A 53 -2.98 -9.72 -3.39
N GLU A 54 -4.07 -9.74 -4.16
CA GLU A 54 -4.24 -8.88 -5.34
C GLU A 54 -4.26 -7.39 -4.97
N GLN A 55 -4.87 -7.04 -3.83
CA GLN A 55 -4.85 -5.67 -3.31
C GLN A 55 -3.42 -5.19 -3.02
N ARG A 56 -2.56 -6.03 -2.46
CA ARG A 56 -1.14 -5.68 -2.24
C ARG A 56 -0.39 -5.52 -3.56
N GLN A 57 -0.68 -6.37 -4.54
CA GLN A 57 -0.04 -6.32 -5.85
C GLN A 57 -0.44 -5.08 -6.66
N SER A 58 -1.72 -4.71 -6.64
CA SER A 58 -2.23 -3.51 -7.34
C SER A 58 -1.63 -2.21 -6.77
N ILE A 59 -1.43 -2.13 -5.45
CA ILE A 59 -0.77 -0.98 -4.83
C ILE A 59 0.71 -0.91 -5.24
N ALA A 60 1.40 -2.07 -5.26
CA ALA A 60 2.80 -2.13 -5.67
C ALA A 60 2.99 -1.76 -7.15
N SER A 61 2.10 -2.23 -8.03
CA SER A 61 2.16 -1.91 -9.46
C SER A 61 1.80 -0.45 -9.74
N TRP A 62 0.84 0.11 -9.00
CA TRP A 62 0.50 1.53 -9.06
C TRP A 62 1.70 2.41 -8.69
N LYS A 63 2.41 2.08 -7.59
CA LYS A 63 3.61 2.82 -7.18
C LYS A 63 4.68 2.83 -8.27
N GLN A 64 4.89 1.70 -8.94
CA GLN A 64 5.82 1.62 -10.07
C GLN A 64 5.38 2.45 -11.28
N GLN A 65 4.07 2.47 -11.59
CA GLN A 65 3.53 3.28 -12.66
C GLN A 65 3.69 4.78 -12.38
N CYS A 66 3.40 5.25 -11.17
CA CYS A 66 3.63 6.64 -10.78
C CYS A 66 5.10 7.04 -10.89
N GLY A 67 6.03 6.19 -10.47
CA GLY A 67 7.48 6.45 -10.63
C GLY A 67 7.91 6.57 -12.09
N ARG A 68 7.38 5.71 -12.98
CA ARG A 68 7.65 5.79 -14.42
C ARG A 68 7.07 7.05 -15.06
N GLN A 69 5.85 7.44 -14.68
CA GLN A 69 5.22 8.67 -15.19
C GLN A 69 5.95 9.92 -14.68
N ALA A 70 6.41 9.94 -13.43
CA ALA A 70 7.23 11.02 -12.88
C ALA A 70 8.57 11.18 -13.64
N ALA A 71 9.18 10.07 -14.06
CA ALA A 71 10.39 10.10 -14.89
C ALA A 71 10.12 10.58 -16.33
N ALA A 72 8.90 10.38 -16.85
CA ALA A 72 8.52 10.76 -18.21
C ALA A 72 8.09 12.24 -18.33
N SER A 73 7.76 12.92 -17.24
CA SER A 73 7.32 14.33 -17.28
C SER A 73 7.83 15.10 -16.05
N PRO A 74 9.05 15.67 -16.12
CA PRO A 74 9.65 16.42 -15.01
C PRO A 74 8.95 17.75 -14.69
N GLU A 75 8.03 18.24 -15.52
CA GLU A 75 7.31 19.50 -15.31
C GLU A 75 6.09 19.40 -14.34
N LEU A 76 5.62 18.19 -14.00
CA LEU A 76 4.44 17.98 -13.15
C LEU A 76 4.76 17.91 -11.64
N GLY A 77 5.75 18.71 -11.20
CA GLY A 77 6.32 18.70 -9.84
C GLY A 77 5.34 18.75 -8.64
N PRO A 78 4.14 19.35 -8.74
CA PRO A 78 3.17 19.34 -7.62
C PRO A 78 2.33 18.06 -7.51
N TRP A 79 2.04 17.39 -8.63
CA TRP A 79 1.10 16.26 -8.68
C TRP A 79 1.72 14.94 -8.21
N THR A 80 3.04 14.81 -8.28
CA THR A 80 3.80 13.67 -7.75
C THR A 80 3.77 13.62 -6.22
N VAL A 81 3.88 14.77 -5.55
CA VAL A 81 3.78 14.89 -4.09
C VAL A 81 2.37 14.59 -3.59
N LEU A 82 1.35 15.05 -4.33
CA LEU A 82 -0.05 14.72 -4.08
C LEU A 82 -0.30 13.21 -4.21
N CYS A 83 0.27 12.54 -5.22
CA CYS A 83 0.19 11.09 -5.35
C CYS A 83 0.83 10.36 -4.16
N GLU A 84 1.98 10.83 -3.67
CA GLU A 84 2.69 10.20 -2.55
C GLU A 84 1.90 10.31 -1.24
N VAL A 85 1.38 11.51 -0.92
CA VAL A 85 0.54 11.75 0.26
C VAL A 85 -0.77 10.98 0.16
N MET A 86 -1.39 10.94 -1.02
CA MET A 86 -2.65 10.23 -1.21
C MET A 86 -2.47 8.70 -1.14
N THR A 87 -1.31 8.18 -1.57
CA THR A 87 -0.99 6.74 -1.44
C THR A 87 -0.74 6.35 0.02
N GLU A 88 -0.01 7.16 0.79
CA GLU A 88 0.17 6.97 2.24
C GLU A 88 -1.15 7.04 3.00
N TYR A 89 -2.01 8.02 2.68
CA TYR A 89 -3.32 8.18 3.29
C TYR A 89 -4.22 6.96 3.02
N LEU A 90 -4.26 6.47 1.76
CA LEU A 90 -5.00 5.26 1.42
C LEU A 90 -4.44 4.01 2.10
N LEU A 91 -3.10 3.88 2.19
CA LEU A 91 -2.45 2.74 2.82
C LEU A 91 -2.79 2.66 4.31
N HIS A 92 -2.79 3.81 5.00
CA HIS A 92 -3.13 3.89 6.41
C HIS A 92 -4.61 3.63 6.68
N HIS A 93 -5.51 4.12 5.82
CA HIS A 93 -6.96 3.90 6.00
C HIS A 93 -7.40 2.46 5.68
N LEU A 94 -6.68 1.75 4.80
CA LEU A 94 -6.98 0.36 4.45
C LEU A 94 -6.38 -0.67 5.42
N ALA A 95 -5.34 -0.30 6.19
CA ALA A 95 -4.68 -1.22 7.12
C ALA A 95 -5.37 -1.33 8.49
N ASP A 96 -6.05 -0.26 8.96
CA ASP A 96 -6.77 -0.24 10.25
C ASP A 96 -7.76 0.94 10.29
N PRO A 97 -9.09 0.73 10.09
CA PRO A 97 -10.08 1.82 10.09
C PRO A 97 -10.33 2.42 11.49
N THR A 98 -9.71 1.88 12.55
CA THR A 98 -9.96 2.30 13.94
C THR A 98 -8.80 3.07 14.59
N ARG A 99 -7.65 3.20 13.93
CA ARG A 99 -6.54 3.99 14.46
C ARG A 99 -6.61 5.46 14.05
N HIS A 100 -6.77 6.32 15.06
CA HIS A 100 -6.43 7.73 14.94
C HIS A 100 -4.95 7.89 14.56
N VAL A 101 -4.72 8.74 13.57
CA VAL A 101 -3.43 9.06 12.96
C VAL A 101 -2.45 9.60 14.00
N PRO A 102 -1.27 9.01 14.23
CA PRO A 102 -0.16 9.75 14.82
C PRO A 102 0.35 10.74 13.76
N ALA A 103 0.43 12.02 14.15
CA ALA A 103 0.82 13.14 13.30
C ALA A 103 1.98 12.78 12.36
N VAL A 104 1.64 12.64 11.08
CA VAL A 104 2.59 12.49 9.98
C VAL A 104 3.37 13.81 9.89
N ASN A 105 4.60 13.77 10.39
CA ASN A 105 5.54 14.89 10.36
C ASN A 105 6.15 14.96 8.94
N VAL A 106 5.32 15.33 7.96
CA VAL A 106 5.76 15.61 6.60
C VAL A 106 6.26 17.04 6.53
N ARG A 107 7.43 17.15 5.93
CA ARG A 107 8.21 18.35 5.58
C ARG A 107 7.40 19.32 4.71
N LEU A 108 6.37 19.95 5.29
CA LEU A 108 5.47 20.92 4.66
C LEU A 108 6.03 22.36 4.68
N GLY A 109 7.32 22.54 5.01
CA GLY A 109 7.91 23.85 5.27
C GLY A 109 7.88 24.86 4.12
N PRO A 110 8.30 24.52 2.88
CA PRO A 110 8.38 25.53 1.82
C PRO A 110 7.13 25.58 0.91
N VAL A 111 6.24 24.58 0.96
CA VAL A 111 5.08 24.51 0.06
C VAL A 111 3.81 25.09 0.69
N LEU A 112 3.67 25.09 2.02
CA LEU A 112 2.54 25.74 2.68
C LEU A 112 2.67 27.27 2.75
N ALA A 113 3.88 27.81 2.59
CA ALA A 113 4.12 29.25 2.61
C ALA A 113 3.51 29.97 1.38
N SER A 114 3.30 29.24 0.28
CA SER A 114 2.79 29.80 -0.98
C SER A 114 1.27 29.67 -1.15
N LEU A 115 0.57 29.02 -0.21
CA LEU A 115 -0.84 28.64 -0.33
C LEU A 115 -1.74 29.16 0.81
N LEU A 116 -1.24 29.95 1.77
CA LEU A 116 -2.03 30.43 2.91
C LEU A 116 -2.38 31.93 2.81
N PRO A 117 -3.65 32.32 2.95
CA PRO A 117 -4.06 33.74 2.98
C PRO A 117 -3.46 34.47 4.21
N PRO A 118 -3.18 35.78 4.10
CA PRO A 118 -2.36 36.54 5.07
C PRO A 118 -3.04 36.89 6.40
N THR A 119 -3.88 36.02 6.97
CA THR A 119 -4.71 36.35 8.14
C THR A 119 -4.76 35.26 9.21
N LEU A 120 -3.61 34.79 9.71
CA LEU A 120 -3.57 34.02 10.96
C LEU A 120 -2.41 34.44 11.90
N PRO A 121 -2.66 34.46 13.22
CA PRO A 121 -1.76 35.03 14.21
C PRO A 121 -0.45 34.24 14.39
N PRO A 122 0.66 34.92 14.72
CA PRO A 122 2.02 34.36 14.75
C PRO A 122 2.32 33.38 15.89
N SER A 123 1.35 33.02 16.74
CA SER A 123 1.58 32.19 17.93
C SER A 123 1.68 30.68 17.65
N LEU A 124 1.39 30.21 16.44
CA LEU A 124 1.46 28.78 16.06
C LEU A 124 2.74 28.39 15.31
N PHE A 125 3.62 29.34 14.98
CA PHE A 125 4.80 29.10 14.15
C PHE A 125 6.04 28.60 14.91
N TYR A 126 6.02 28.55 16.25
CA TYR A 126 7.26 28.43 17.04
C TYR A 126 7.60 27.03 17.60
N ALA A 127 6.90 25.96 17.19
CA ALA A 127 7.07 24.66 17.86
C ALA A 127 7.63 23.50 16.99
N ALA A 128 8.14 23.74 15.78
CA ALA A 128 8.55 22.64 14.89
C ALA A 128 9.94 22.81 14.25
N SER A 129 10.90 23.36 14.99
CA SER A 129 12.27 23.58 14.52
C SER A 129 13.27 23.15 15.59
N THR A 130 13.60 21.87 15.65
CA THR A 130 14.91 21.33 16.06
C THR A 130 14.83 19.79 15.99
N ASP A 131 15.23 19.13 14.90
CA ASP A 131 16.04 17.87 14.94
C ASP A 131 16.32 17.21 13.56
N THR A 132 16.93 17.91 12.59
CA THR A 132 17.43 17.24 11.35
C THR A 132 18.84 17.57 10.85
N PRO A 133 19.86 17.86 11.69
CA PRO A 133 21.25 17.90 11.21
C PRO A 133 21.98 16.54 11.22
N ARG A 134 21.63 15.57 12.08
CA ARG A 134 22.45 14.35 12.28
C ARG A 134 22.38 13.31 11.16
N ARG A 135 21.26 13.21 10.43
CA ARG A 135 21.05 12.08 9.50
C ARG A 135 21.72 12.29 8.14
N THR A 136 21.85 13.54 7.69
CA THR A 136 22.55 13.91 6.46
C THR A 136 24.06 13.79 6.61
N GLU A 137 24.60 14.12 7.78
CA GLU A 137 26.03 13.92 8.08
C GLU A 137 26.42 12.45 8.06
N LEU A 138 25.58 11.56 8.62
CA LEU A 138 25.86 10.12 8.64
C LEU A 138 25.91 9.52 7.21
N ILE A 139 25.02 9.98 6.31
CA ILE A 139 24.99 9.51 4.92
C ILE A 139 26.20 10.05 4.15
N ALA A 140 26.58 11.32 4.38
CA ALA A 140 27.77 11.91 3.77
C ALA A 140 29.06 11.21 4.24
N GLN A 141 29.14 10.86 5.52
CA GLN A 141 30.30 10.18 6.10
C GLN A 141 30.45 8.76 5.56
N LYS A 142 29.35 8.00 5.48
CA LYS A 142 29.36 6.63 4.93
C LYS A 142 29.74 6.60 3.44
N LYS A 143 29.35 7.62 2.68
CA LYS A 143 29.74 7.75 1.27
C LYS A 143 31.23 8.04 1.09
N LYS A 144 31.83 8.87 1.95
CA LYS A 144 33.28 9.10 1.95
C LYS A 144 34.08 7.83 2.27
N GLN A 145 33.61 7.01 3.21
CA GLN A 145 34.27 5.75 3.55
C GLN A 145 34.27 4.74 2.39
N LEU A 146 33.17 4.65 1.64
CA LEU A 146 33.08 3.78 0.46
C LEU A 146 33.99 4.20 -0.69
N LEU A 147 34.20 5.52 -0.86
CA LEU A 147 35.11 6.03 -1.89
C LEU A 147 36.56 5.71 -1.54
N ALA A 148 36.96 5.89 -0.29
CA ALA A 148 38.31 5.53 0.17
C ALA A 148 38.62 4.03 0.00
N HIS A 149 37.64 3.15 0.21
CA HIS A 149 37.82 1.71 -0.02
C HIS A 149 38.03 1.37 -1.50
N ARG A 150 37.30 2.05 -2.39
CA ARG A 150 37.45 1.84 -3.85
C ARG A 150 38.79 2.34 -4.38
N GLU A 151 39.30 3.43 -3.84
CA GLU A 151 40.62 3.94 -4.23
C GLU A 151 41.74 2.99 -3.77
N ALA A 152 41.60 2.36 -2.59
CA ALA A 152 42.55 1.35 -2.11
C ALA A 152 42.56 0.08 -2.98
N GLU A 153 41.38 -0.39 -3.42
CA GLU A 153 41.27 -1.55 -4.34
C GLU A 153 41.86 -1.30 -5.73
N GLN A 154 41.96 -0.04 -6.17
CA GLN A 154 42.53 0.31 -7.48
C GLN A 154 44.05 0.49 -7.49
N SER A 155 44.68 0.53 -6.30
CA SER A 155 46.14 0.72 -6.16
C SER A 155 46.94 -0.59 -6.05
N ILE A 156 46.28 -1.74 -6.21
CA ILE A 156 46.86 -3.09 -6.24
C ILE A 156 46.83 -3.60 -7.68
#